data_AF-A0A932C6H8-F1
#
_entry.id   AF-A0A932C6H8-F1
#
_cell.length_a   1.000
_cell.length_b   1.000
_cell.length_c   1.000
_cell.angle_alpha   90.00
_cell.angle_beta   90.00
_cell.angle_gamma   90.00
#
_symmetry.space_group_name_H-M   'P 1'
#
loop_
_entity.id
_entity.type
_entity.pdbx_description
1 polymer ?
#
loop_
_entity_poly.entity_id
_entity_poly.type
_entity_poly.pdbx_seq_one_letter_code
_entity_poly.pdbx_strand_id
1 'polypeptide(L)'
;MLGSGILKGLGVTAKNFVGSYHDPARMVTEEYPDTPARLPEAYRNFPFLVTENATDPMGTLRCVACQICEKECPPQCIYIEKSKDKKPDATGKPQLYPAVFAIDTAVCMSCQICVEVCPFDAIKMDHVFAVAATNRFEGLLLNREQLAKPNSYFQQIRPAEAGEVDTRLAAERSAAEEKARAAAAAKAAAPKPAAPAATPAPKPAEGGATP
;
A
#
# COMPACT_ATOMS: atom_id res chain seq x y z
N MET A 1 24.81 56.22 -23.93
CA MET A 1 25.22 56.88 -22.68
C MET A 1 25.62 55.85 -21.65
N LEU A 2 26.86 55.92 -21.15
CA LEU A 2 27.34 55.14 -20.00
C LEU A 2 26.35 55.32 -18.83
N GLY A 3 25.83 54.22 -18.27
CA GLY A 3 25.05 54.24 -17.02
C GLY A 3 23.52 54.14 -17.15
N SER A 4 22.93 54.32 -18.34
CA SER A 4 21.47 54.15 -18.52
C SER A 4 20.97 52.74 -18.16
N GLY A 5 21.79 51.71 -18.41
CA GLY A 5 21.51 50.33 -17.98
C GLY A 5 21.56 50.14 -16.46
N ILE A 6 22.50 50.80 -15.78
CA ILE A 6 22.64 50.74 -14.32
C ILE A 6 21.43 51.38 -13.64
N LEU A 7 21.00 52.55 -14.12
CA LEU A 7 19.81 53.23 -13.59
C LEU A 7 18.53 52.41 -13.79
N LYS A 8 18.38 51.75 -14.95
CA LYS A 8 17.26 50.82 -15.19
C LYS A 8 17.29 49.63 -14.23
N GLY A 9 18.47 49.03 -14.00
CA GLY A 9 18.64 47.93 -13.05
C GLY A 9 18.26 48.33 -11.62
N LEU A 10 18.79 49.46 -11.14
CA LEU A 10 18.45 50.02 -9.82
C LEU A 10 16.96 50.33 -9.70
N GLY A 11 16.34 50.86 -10.76
CA GLY A 11 14.91 51.12 -10.79
C GLY A 11 14.06 49.85 -10.64
N VAL A 12 14.45 48.75 -11.30
CA VAL A 12 13.80 47.44 -11.14
C VAL A 12 13.98 46.91 -9.72
N THR A 13 15.19 47.01 -9.15
CA THR A 13 15.45 46.59 -7.77
C THR A 13 14.61 47.39 -6.77
N ALA A 14 14.56 48.73 -6.91
CA ALA A 14 13.75 49.59 -6.07
C ALA A 14 12.25 49.26 -6.17
N LYS A 15 11.74 49.01 -7.39
CA LYS A 15 10.35 48.60 -7.62
C LYS A 15 10.01 47.27 -6.92
N ASN A 16 10.92 46.30 -6.96
CA ASN A 16 10.71 45.03 -6.28
C ASN A 16 10.80 45.20 -4.76
N PHE A 17 11.83 45.87 -4.26
CA PHE A 17 12.02 46.13 -2.82
C PHE A 17 10.82 46.84 -2.19
N VAL A 18 10.40 47.99 -2.74
CA VAL A 18 9.25 48.73 -2.21
C VAL A 18 7.95 47.95 -2.41
N GLY A 19 7.83 47.23 -3.53
CA GLY A 19 6.66 46.39 -3.81
C GLY A 19 6.47 45.28 -2.78
N SER A 20 7.55 44.66 -2.29
CA SER A 20 7.49 43.58 -1.31
C SER A 20 6.90 43.99 0.05
N TYR A 21 6.96 45.28 0.43
CA TYR A 21 6.36 45.77 1.68
C TYR A 21 4.84 46.00 1.59
N HIS A 22 4.29 46.12 0.38
CA HIS A 22 2.89 46.51 0.18
C HIS A 22 2.05 45.50 -0.61
N ASP A 23 2.69 44.57 -1.31
CA ASP A 23 2.02 43.55 -2.14
C ASP A 23 2.48 42.15 -1.71
N PRO A 24 1.67 41.42 -0.93
CA PRO A 24 1.97 40.06 -0.51
C PRO A 24 2.22 39.09 -1.68
N ALA A 25 1.64 39.34 -2.87
CA ALA A 25 1.87 38.49 -4.05
C ALA A 25 3.29 38.63 -4.61
N ARG A 26 4.05 39.66 -4.19
CA ARG A 26 5.48 39.81 -4.51
C ARG A 26 6.40 39.12 -3.51
N MET A 27 5.86 38.57 -2.43
CA MET A 27 6.60 37.70 -1.52
C MET A 27 6.45 36.26 -1.99
N VAL A 28 7.53 35.74 -2.58
CA VAL A 28 7.60 34.36 -3.07
C VAL A 28 7.96 33.35 -1.99
N THR A 29 8.36 33.83 -0.80
CA THR A 29 8.79 32.99 0.32
C THR A 29 7.59 32.52 1.12
N GLU A 30 7.53 31.22 1.40
CA GLU A 30 6.62 30.63 2.39
C GLU A 30 7.42 30.40 3.69
N GLU A 31 6.86 30.82 4.83
CA GLU A 31 7.51 30.67 6.15
C GLU A 31 7.35 29.23 6.67
N TYR A 32 8.20 28.31 6.20
CA TYR A 32 8.31 26.98 6.78
C TYR A 32 9.03 27.04 8.14
N PRO A 33 8.56 26.37 9.21
CA PRO A 33 7.50 25.34 9.25
C PRO A 33 6.09 25.84 9.59
N ASP A 34 5.89 27.14 9.82
CA ASP A 34 4.60 27.69 10.26
C ASP A 34 3.53 27.64 9.17
N THR A 35 3.94 27.80 7.91
CA THR A 35 3.10 27.56 6.73
C THR A 35 3.43 26.18 6.14
N PRO A 36 2.44 25.26 6.03
CA PRO A 36 2.68 23.93 5.48
C PRO A 36 3.04 24.02 3.99
N ALA A 37 4.02 23.21 3.58
CA ALA A 37 4.44 23.14 2.19
C ALA A 37 3.28 22.66 1.29
N ARG A 38 3.05 23.37 0.18
CA ARG A 38 2.05 22.98 -0.83
C ARG A 38 2.60 21.83 -1.67
N LEU A 39 2.20 20.61 -1.35
CA LEU A 39 2.62 19.42 -2.10
C LEU A 39 1.57 19.08 -3.19
N PRO A 40 2.00 18.75 -4.42
CA PRO A 40 1.09 18.22 -5.42
C PRO A 40 0.61 16.81 -5.01
N GLU A 41 -0.55 16.40 -5.52
CA GLU A 41 -1.12 15.09 -5.22
C GLU A 41 -0.14 13.94 -5.57
N ALA A 42 0.48 14.02 -6.75
CA ALA A 42 1.44 13.05 -7.25
C ALA A 42 2.84 13.14 -6.58
N TYR A 43 2.99 13.89 -5.48
CA TYR A 43 4.27 14.07 -4.78
C TYR A 43 4.91 12.74 -4.36
N ARG A 44 6.21 12.60 -4.63
CA ARG A 44 6.98 11.38 -4.39
C ARG A 44 7.99 11.62 -3.27
N ASN A 45 7.76 11.01 -2.11
CA ASN A 45 8.81 10.86 -1.09
C ASN A 45 9.06 9.38 -0.78
N PHE A 46 8.87 8.93 0.46
CA PHE A 46 9.02 7.51 0.81
C PHE A 46 7.68 6.79 0.73
N PRO A 47 7.68 5.50 0.35
CA PRO A 47 6.44 4.75 0.25
C PRO A 47 5.89 4.35 1.64
N PHE A 48 4.60 4.09 1.70
CA PHE A 48 3.87 3.52 2.84
C PHE A 48 3.01 2.33 2.38
N LEU A 49 2.61 1.48 3.32
CA LEU A 49 1.73 0.34 3.08
C LEU A 49 0.27 0.70 3.39
N VAL A 50 -0.63 0.40 2.46
CA VAL A 50 -2.07 0.67 2.64
C VAL A 50 -2.72 -0.47 3.42
N THR A 51 -3.49 -0.11 4.43
CA THR A 51 -4.34 -1.02 5.20
C THR A 51 -5.81 -0.59 5.13
N GLU A 52 -6.76 -1.52 5.12
CA GLU A 52 -8.18 -1.17 5.02
C GLU A 52 -8.75 -0.62 6.34
N ASN A 53 -8.20 -1.04 7.48
CA ASN A 53 -8.71 -0.66 8.79
C ASN A 53 -7.61 -0.05 9.66
N ALA A 54 -7.89 1.13 10.23
CA ALA A 54 -7.00 1.81 11.16
C ALA A 54 -6.87 1.11 12.52
N THR A 55 -7.89 0.36 12.97
CA THR A 55 -7.87 -0.30 14.29
C THR A 55 -7.09 -1.60 14.29
N ASP A 56 -7.04 -2.30 13.16
CA ASP A 56 -6.19 -3.48 12.95
C ASP A 56 -5.39 -3.34 11.65
N PRO A 57 -4.33 -2.51 11.66
CA PRO A 57 -3.52 -2.25 10.49
C PRO A 57 -2.92 -3.54 9.93
N MET A 58 -2.50 -4.46 10.80
CA MET A 58 -1.75 -5.65 10.43
C MET A 58 -2.64 -6.78 9.91
N GLY A 59 -3.86 -6.91 10.42
CA GLY A 59 -4.83 -7.88 9.91
C GLY A 59 -5.45 -7.50 8.57
N THR A 60 -5.37 -6.22 8.19
CA THR A 60 -6.04 -5.70 6.98
C THR A 60 -5.10 -5.05 5.97
N LEU A 61 -3.80 -5.35 6.04
CA LEU A 61 -2.82 -4.95 5.03
C LEU A 61 -3.21 -5.46 3.64
N ARG A 62 -3.15 -4.58 2.63
CA ARG A 62 -3.35 -4.97 1.22
C ARG A 62 -2.19 -5.83 0.68
N CYS A 63 -1.01 -5.77 1.31
CA CYS A 63 0.19 -6.46 0.84
C CYS A 63 0.08 -7.98 1.03
N VAL A 64 0.23 -8.74 -0.05
CA VAL A 64 0.21 -10.22 -0.02
C VAL A 64 1.61 -10.86 -0.08
N ALA A 65 2.67 -10.06 0.15
CA ALA A 65 4.05 -10.49 0.04
C ALA A 65 4.40 -11.21 -1.29
N CYS A 66 3.96 -10.65 -2.43
CA CYS A 66 4.27 -11.21 -3.75
C CYS A 66 5.77 -11.09 -4.12
N GLN A 67 6.51 -10.17 -3.48
CA GLN A 67 7.93 -9.86 -3.70
C GLN A 67 8.27 -9.25 -5.07
N ILE A 68 7.28 -8.75 -5.82
CA ILE A 68 7.53 -8.07 -7.10
C ILE A 68 8.23 -6.73 -6.86
N CYS A 69 7.70 -5.91 -5.95
CA CYS A 69 8.27 -4.59 -5.63
C CYS A 69 9.69 -4.66 -5.04
N GLU A 70 10.03 -5.74 -4.34
CA GLU A 70 11.38 -6.00 -3.84
C GLU A 70 12.34 -6.26 -4.99
N LYS A 71 11.97 -7.16 -5.91
CA LYS A 71 12.80 -7.50 -7.08
C LYS A 71 13.01 -6.33 -8.02
N GLU A 72 11.97 -5.54 -8.27
CA GLU A 72 12.00 -4.40 -9.19
C GLU A 72 12.62 -3.14 -8.59
N CYS A 73 12.91 -3.12 -7.28
CA CYS A 73 13.51 -1.97 -6.62
C CYS A 73 14.95 -1.73 -7.16
N PRO A 74 15.25 -0.64 -7.89
CA PRO A 74 16.59 -0.46 -8.46
C PRO A 74 17.73 -0.46 -7.43
N PRO A 75 17.59 0.23 -6.26
CA PRO A 75 18.62 0.18 -5.22
C PRO A 75 18.51 -1.03 -4.28
N GLN A 76 17.53 -1.93 -4.48
CA GLN A 76 17.27 -3.08 -3.61
C GLN A 76 17.13 -2.71 -2.12
N CYS A 77 16.35 -1.66 -1.83
CA CYS A 77 16.18 -1.15 -0.45
C CYS A 77 14.96 -1.74 0.29
N ILE A 78 14.21 -2.65 -0.35
CA ILE A 78 13.03 -3.30 0.21
C ILE A 78 13.40 -4.74 0.55
N TYR A 79 13.01 -5.22 1.73
CA TYR A 79 13.15 -6.61 2.13
C TYR A 79 11.79 -7.19 2.54
N ILE A 80 11.41 -8.34 1.98
CA ILE A 80 10.10 -8.96 2.25
C ILE A 80 10.26 -10.45 2.57
N GLU A 81 9.79 -10.85 3.74
CA GLU A 81 9.63 -12.26 4.11
C GLU A 81 8.15 -12.65 4.08
N LYS A 82 7.80 -13.71 3.34
CA LYS A 82 6.42 -14.21 3.26
C LYS A 82 6.02 -14.95 4.52
N SER A 83 4.78 -14.79 4.95
CA SER A 83 4.18 -15.63 6.00
C SER A 83 4.14 -17.11 5.59
N LYS A 84 4.17 -18.00 6.57
CA LYS A 84 3.96 -19.45 6.37
C LYS A 84 2.48 -19.81 6.38
N ASP A 85 1.69 -19.04 7.13
CA ASP A 85 0.24 -19.15 7.24
C ASP A 85 -0.47 -18.17 6.30
N LYS A 86 -1.72 -18.49 5.98
CA LYS A 86 -2.62 -17.62 5.21
C LYS A 86 -3.65 -17.00 6.14
N LYS A 87 -3.88 -15.70 5.99
CA LYS A 87 -4.95 -14.97 6.68
C LYS A 87 -6.02 -14.55 5.67
N PRO A 88 -7.29 -14.49 6.07
CA PRO A 88 -8.34 -13.97 5.21
C PRO A 88 -8.05 -12.51 4.89
N ASP A 89 -8.08 -12.16 3.60
CA ASP A 89 -8.09 -10.76 3.15
C ASP A 89 -9.47 -10.12 3.40
N ALA A 90 -9.65 -8.87 2.96
CA ALA A 90 -10.94 -8.16 3.06
C ALA A 90 -12.09 -8.86 2.30
N THR A 91 -11.81 -9.82 1.40
CA THR A 91 -12.80 -10.67 0.71
C THR A 91 -12.99 -12.05 1.35
N GLY A 92 -12.32 -12.30 2.49
CA GLY A 92 -12.33 -13.59 3.18
C GLY A 92 -11.49 -14.67 2.49
N LYS A 93 -10.72 -14.33 1.43
CA LYS A 93 -9.86 -15.30 0.76
C LYS A 93 -8.57 -15.48 1.56
N PRO A 94 -8.13 -16.72 1.82
CA PRO A 94 -6.86 -16.95 2.50
C PRO A 94 -5.70 -16.49 1.62
N GLN A 95 -5.03 -15.41 2.02
CA GLN A 95 -3.86 -14.86 1.35
C GLN A 95 -2.63 -14.92 2.27
N LEU A 96 -1.46 -14.98 1.64
CA LEU A 96 -0.21 -14.74 2.34
C LEU A 96 -0.12 -13.26 2.71
N TYR A 97 0.65 -12.94 3.75
CA TYR A 97 0.93 -11.59 4.18
C TYR A 97 2.43 -11.43 4.44
N PRO A 98 2.97 -10.19 4.48
CA PRO A 98 4.38 -10.00 4.79
C PRO A 98 4.62 -10.28 6.28
N ALA A 99 5.31 -11.38 6.60
CA ALA A 99 5.80 -11.64 7.95
C ALA A 99 6.83 -10.58 8.36
N VAL A 100 7.71 -10.23 7.42
CA VAL A 100 8.61 -9.09 7.51
C VAL A 100 8.42 -8.24 6.27
N PHE A 101 8.34 -6.94 6.45
CA PHE A 101 8.47 -5.97 5.37
C PHE A 101 9.29 -4.81 5.92
N ALA A 102 10.41 -4.49 5.28
CA ALA A 102 11.27 -3.39 5.69
C ALA A 102 11.68 -2.56 4.47
N ILE A 103 11.79 -1.25 4.66
CA ILE A 103 12.32 -0.32 3.66
C ILE A 103 13.41 0.51 4.31
N ASP A 104 14.60 0.49 3.70
CA ASP A 104 15.68 1.40 4.03
C ASP A 104 15.52 2.71 3.26
N THR A 105 14.99 3.74 3.94
CA THR A 105 14.77 5.07 3.36
C THR A 105 16.08 5.82 3.12
N ALA A 106 17.19 5.41 3.74
CA ALA A 106 18.50 5.98 3.48
C ALA A 106 19.11 5.50 2.14
N VAL A 107 18.59 4.42 1.56
CA VAL A 107 18.99 3.91 0.24
C VAL A 107 17.91 4.15 -0.82
N CYS A 108 16.64 4.26 -0.41
CA CYS A 108 15.54 4.55 -1.31
C CYS A 108 15.78 5.84 -2.11
N MET A 109 15.60 5.77 -3.42
CA MET A 109 15.72 6.92 -4.34
C MET A 109 14.37 7.52 -4.77
N SER A 110 13.28 7.14 -4.09
CA SER A 110 11.92 7.71 -4.28
C SER A 110 11.39 7.63 -5.72
N CYS A 111 11.76 6.58 -6.46
CA CYS A 111 11.45 6.42 -7.89
C CYS A 111 9.99 6.01 -8.21
N GLN A 112 9.20 5.59 -7.22
CA GLN A 112 7.82 5.08 -7.37
C GLN A 112 7.66 3.74 -8.13
N ILE A 113 8.74 3.09 -8.61
CA ILE A 113 8.62 1.80 -9.33
C ILE A 113 7.88 0.75 -8.49
N CYS A 114 8.15 0.68 -7.19
CA CYS A 114 7.46 -0.26 -6.28
C CYS A 114 5.93 -0.11 -6.26
N VAL A 115 5.41 1.11 -6.50
CA VAL A 115 3.98 1.40 -6.58
C VAL A 115 3.41 0.97 -7.92
N GLU A 116 4.11 1.27 -9.02
CA GLU A 116 3.66 0.95 -10.38
C GLU A 116 3.62 -0.56 -10.62
N VAL A 117 4.56 -1.31 -10.06
CA VAL A 117 4.63 -2.77 -10.22
C VAL A 117 3.78 -3.53 -9.21
N CYS A 118 3.15 -2.86 -8.24
CA CYS A 118 2.35 -3.53 -7.22
C CYS A 118 0.96 -3.89 -7.79
N PRO A 119 0.64 -5.18 -7.99
CA PRO A 119 -0.64 -5.56 -8.61
C PRO A 119 -1.82 -5.50 -7.62
N PHE A 120 -1.56 -5.22 -6.35
CA PHE A 120 -2.56 -5.18 -5.27
C PHE A 120 -2.77 -3.77 -4.71
N ASP A 121 -2.12 -2.75 -5.28
CA ASP A 121 -2.14 -1.37 -4.77
C ASP A 121 -1.84 -1.26 -3.27
N ALA A 122 -0.93 -2.12 -2.81
CA ALA A 122 -0.61 -2.27 -1.40
C ALA A 122 0.44 -1.28 -0.89
N ILE A 123 1.23 -0.73 -1.79
CA ILE A 123 2.28 0.25 -1.50
C ILE A 123 2.02 1.51 -2.31
N LYS A 124 2.08 2.67 -1.66
CA LYS A 124 1.80 3.98 -2.26
C LYS A 124 2.83 5.00 -1.79
N MET A 125 3.03 6.07 -2.56
CA MET A 125 3.98 7.13 -2.19
C MET A 125 3.37 8.07 -1.17
N ASP A 126 4.12 8.38 -0.12
CA ASP A 126 3.69 9.25 0.96
C ASP A 126 3.98 10.74 0.68
N HIS A 127 3.29 11.60 1.40
CA HIS A 127 3.53 13.05 1.45
C HIS A 127 4.40 13.48 2.63
N VAL A 128 4.63 12.61 3.62
CA VAL A 128 5.54 12.91 4.74
C VAL A 128 6.98 12.99 4.23
N PHE A 129 7.56 14.19 4.20
CA PHE A 129 8.94 14.44 3.75
C PHE A 129 9.94 14.74 4.87
N ALA A 130 9.46 15.24 6.00
CA ALA A 130 10.31 15.62 7.14
C ALA A 130 10.68 14.40 7.99
N VAL A 131 11.48 13.48 7.43
CA VAL A 131 11.87 12.21 8.06
C VAL A 131 13.36 12.15 8.45
N ALA A 132 14.00 13.31 8.59
CA ALA A 132 15.40 13.37 8.98
C ALA A 132 15.61 12.69 10.35
N ALA A 133 16.60 11.80 10.42
CA ALA A 133 16.96 11.07 11.63
C ALA A 133 18.46 11.17 11.89
N THR A 134 18.85 11.14 13.17
CA THR A 134 20.25 11.19 13.61
C THR A 134 20.95 9.83 13.52
N ASN A 135 20.18 8.74 13.54
CA ASN A 135 20.68 7.37 13.45
C ASN A 135 19.95 6.62 12.32
N ARG A 136 20.74 5.97 11.46
CA ARG A 136 20.24 5.20 10.32
C ARG A 136 19.32 4.06 10.76
N PHE A 137 19.75 3.21 11.69
CA PHE A 137 19.04 1.97 12.02
C PHE A 137 17.79 2.20 12.89
N GLU A 138 17.75 3.32 13.62
CA GLU A 138 16.63 3.65 14.50
C GLU A 138 15.55 4.48 13.79
N GLY A 139 15.91 5.26 12.76
CA GLY A 139 14.99 6.20 12.12
C GLY A 139 14.79 6.04 10.61
N LEU A 140 15.69 5.36 9.90
CA LEU A 140 15.64 5.26 8.43
C LEU A 140 15.42 3.83 7.91
N LEU A 141 15.42 2.83 8.79
CA LEU A 141 14.99 1.48 8.46
C LEU A 141 13.57 1.26 8.98
N LEU A 142 12.58 1.43 8.11
CA LEU A 142 11.16 1.37 8.48
C LEU A 142 10.63 -0.05 8.35
N ASN A 143 9.98 -0.55 9.39
CA ASN A 143 9.29 -1.84 9.38
C ASN A 143 7.83 -1.70 8.91
N ARG A 144 7.17 -2.83 8.71
CA ARG A 144 5.79 -2.90 8.18
C ARG A 144 4.79 -2.16 9.08
N GLU A 145 4.99 -2.18 10.39
CA GLU A 145 4.12 -1.48 11.34
C GLU A 145 4.26 0.05 11.20
N GLN A 146 5.47 0.55 11.01
CA GLN A 146 5.74 1.98 10.79
C GLN A 146 5.27 2.46 9.40
N LEU A 147 5.28 1.56 8.42
CA LEU A 147 4.82 1.85 7.06
C LEU A 147 3.31 1.76 6.91
N ALA A 148 2.60 1.05 7.80
CA ALA A 148 1.16 0.83 7.67
C ALA A 148 0.36 2.11 7.91
N LYS A 149 -0.42 2.55 6.91
CA LYS A 149 -1.37 3.66 7.02
C LYS A 149 -2.72 3.29 6.43
N PRO A 150 -3.83 3.72 7.05
CA PRO A 150 -5.16 3.33 6.61
C PRO A 150 -5.51 3.91 5.24
N ASN A 151 -6.43 3.28 4.53
CA ASN A 151 -6.91 3.77 3.24
C ASN A 151 -7.54 5.17 3.35
N SER A 152 -8.12 5.51 4.51
CA SER A 152 -8.58 6.88 4.79
C SER A 152 -7.46 7.91 4.73
N TYR A 153 -6.23 7.55 5.11
CA TYR A 153 -5.06 8.41 4.94
C TYR A 153 -4.71 8.57 3.46
N PHE A 154 -4.73 7.47 2.70
CA PHE A 154 -4.49 7.51 1.24
C PHE A 154 -5.49 8.43 0.52
N GLN A 155 -6.77 8.37 0.89
CA GLN A 155 -7.82 9.24 0.37
C GLN A 155 -7.59 10.73 0.70
N GLN A 156 -6.93 11.05 1.82
CA GLN A 156 -6.62 12.43 2.20
C GLN A 156 -5.47 13.01 1.36
N ILE A 157 -4.40 12.24 1.17
CA ILE A 157 -3.20 12.73 0.46
C ILE A 157 -3.35 12.66 -1.06
N ARG A 158 -4.14 11.70 -1.56
CA ARG A 158 -4.26 11.35 -2.98
C ARG A 158 -5.70 10.97 -3.36
N PRO A 159 -6.66 11.91 -3.26
CA PRO A 159 -8.09 11.61 -3.43
C PRO A 159 -8.45 11.06 -4.82
N ALA A 160 -7.81 11.52 -5.89
CA ALA A 160 -8.10 11.05 -7.24
C ALA A 160 -7.62 9.60 -7.44
N GLU A 161 -6.34 9.34 -7.13
CA GLU A 161 -5.76 8.00 -7.25
C GLU A 161 -6.46 7.00 -6.31
N ALA A 162 -6.74 7.41 -5.07
CA ALA A 162 -7.44 6.57 -4.11
C ALA A 162 -8.85 6.23 -4.56
N GLY A 163 -9.59 7.19 -5.13
CA GLY A 163 -10.93 6.95 -5.68
C GLY A 163 -10.92 5.91 -6.82
N GLU A 164 -9.98 6.03 -7.75
CA GLU A 164 -9.82 5.06 -8.85
C GLU A 164 -9.47 3.66 -8.34
N VAL A 165 -8.55 3.56 -7.38
CA VAL A 165 -8.17 2.27 -6.77
C VAL A 165 -9.34 1.67 -5.99
N ASP A 166 -10.02 2.46 -5.17
CA ASP A 166 -11.11 1.99 -4.31
C ASP A 166 -12.32 1.53 -5.12
N THR A 167 -12.65 2.24 -6.20
CA THR A 167 -13.73 1.83 -7.12
C THR A 167 -13.41 0.52 -7.82
N ARG A 168 -12.18 0.35 -8.33
CA ARG A 168 -11.76 -0.92 -8.94
C ARG A 168 -11.79 -2.06 -7.93
N LEU A 169 -11.19 -1.87 -6.75
CA LEU A 169 -11.18 -2.90 -5.71
C LEU A 169 -12.61 -3.23 -5.25
N ALA A 170 -13.49 -2.26 -5.07
CA ALA A 170 -14.89 -2.51 -4.73
C ALA A 170 -15.63 -3.33 -5.80
N ALA A 171 -15.39 -3.05 -7.08
CA ALA A 171 -15.92 -3.85 -8.20
C ALA A 171 -15.38 -5.29 -8.17
N GLU A 172 -14.09 -5.47 -7.91
CA GLU A 172 -13.47 -6.80 -7.77
C GLU A 172 -14.03 -7.58 -6.57
N ARG A 173 -14.25 -6.90 -5.44
CA ARG A 173 -14.86 -7.50 -4.23
C ARG A 173 -16.30 -7.94 -4.48
N SER A 174 -17.14 -7.07 -5.03
CA SER A 174 -18.54 -7.40 -5.33
C SER A 174 -18.66 -8.57 -6.31
N ALA A 175 -17.86 -8.56 -7.39
CA ALA A 175 -17.82 -9.68 -8.33
C ALA A 175 -17.33 -10.99 -7.67
N ALA A 176 -16.39 -10.92 -6.74
CA ALA A 176 -15.93 -12.08 -5.98
C ALA A 176 -17.00 -12.60 -5.02
N GLU A 177 -17.73 -11.72 -4.34
CA GLU A 177 -18.84 -12.07 -3.46
C GLU A 177 -20.00 -12.71 -4.22
N GLU A 178 -20.36 -12.18 -5.39
CA GLU A 178 -21.38 -12.76 -6.27
C GLU A 178 -20.97 -14.16 -6.74
N LYS A 179 -19.72 -14.32 -7.19
CA LYS A 179 -19.17 -15.64 -7.56
C LYS A 179 -19.17 -16.61 -6.38
N ALA A 180 -18.82 -16.15 -5.18
CA ALA A 180 -18.85 -16.97 -3.97
C ALA A 180 -20.28 -17.37 -3.59
N ARG A 181 -21.25 -16.46 -3.67
CA ARG A 181 -22.68 -16.73 -3.45
C ARG A 181 -23.22 -17.71 -4.48
N ALA A 182 -22.89 -17.54 -5.76
CA ALA A 182 -23.29 -18.45 -6.83
C ALA A 182 -22.67 -19.85 -6.65
N ALA A 183 -21.38 -19.93 -6.29
CA ALA A 183 -20.71 -21.20 -5.99
C ALA A 183 -21.33 -21.89 -4.76
N ALA A 184 -21.67 -21.13 -3.72
CA ALA A 184 -22.35 -21.67 -2.53
C ALA A 184 -23.76 -22.19 -2.87
N ALA A 185 -24.54 -21.45 -3.67
CA ALA A 185 -25.86 -21.87 -4.13
C ALA A 185 -25.80 -23.13 -5.01
N ALA A 186 -24.82 -23.21 -5.93
CA ALA A 186 -24.60 -24.40 -6.74
C ALA A 186 -24.19 -25.62 -5.90
N LYS A 187 -23.36 -25.42 -4.88
CA LYS A 187 -22.94 -26.48 -3.95
C LYS A 187 -24.09 -26.94 -3.04
N ALA A 188 -25.04 -26.07 -2.71
CA ALA A 188 -26.25 -26.40 -1.98
C ALA A 188 -27.31 -27.10 -2.86
N ALA A 189 -27.32 -26.85 -4.18
CA ALA A 189 -28.21 -27.48 -5.14
C ALA A 189 -27.68 -28.83 -5.70
N ALA A 190 -26.44 -29.19 -5.40
CA ALA A 190 -25.85 -30.47 -5.83
C ALA A 190 -26.53 -31.66 -5.11
N PRO A 191 -26.98 -32.69 -5.84
CA PRO A 191 -27.60 -33.86 -5.22
C PRO A 191 -26.59 -34.58 -4.32
N LYS A 192 -27.05 -34.97 -3.12
CA LYS A 192 -26.25 -35.70 -2.13
C LYS A 192 -25.72 -36.99 -2.78
N PRO A 193 -24.42 -37.33 -2.67
CA PRO A 193 -23.90 -38.58 -3.21
C PRO A 193 -24.69 -39.75 -2.60
N ALA A 194 -25.26 -40.60 -3.45
CA ALA A 194 -25.89 -41.84 -3.00
C ALA A 194 -24.84 -42.68 -2.27
N ALA A 195 -25.17 -43.12 -1.06
CA ALA A 195 -24.29 -43.94 -0.25
C ALA A 195 -23.88 -45.21 -1.03
N PRO A 196 -22.59 -45.62 -0.98
CA PRO A 196 -22.19 -46.88 -1.59
C PRO A 196 -22.93 -48.01 -0.87
N ALA A 197 -23.64 -48.84 -1.65
CA ALA A 197 -24.34 -50.00 -1.15
C ALA A 197 -23.35 -50.93 -0.41
N ALA A 198 -23.69 -51.29 0.82
CA ALA A 198 -22.90 -52.18 1.65
C ALA A 198 -22.79 -53.57 0.99
N THR A 199 -21.55 -54.02 0.79
CA THR A 199 -21.22 -55.39 0.39
C THR A 199 -21.66 -56.36 1.50
N PRO A 200 -22.32 -57.49 1.21
CA PRO A 200 -22.71 -58.44 2.25
C PRO A 200 -21.48 -59.13 2.85
N ALA A 201 -21.46 -59.23 4.18
CA ALA A 201 -20.39 -59.90 4.93
C ALA A 201 -20.33 -61.42 4.62
N PRO A 202 -19.13 -62.03 4.56
CA PRO A 202 -19.00 -63.47 4.41
C PRO A 202 -19.39 -64.22 5.70
N LYS A 203 -20.10 -65.33 5.53
CA LYS A 203 -20.55 -66.25 6.59
C LYS A 203 -19.39 -66.82 7.41
N PRO A 204 -19.56 -67.13 8.72
CA PRO A 204 -18.52 -67.77 9.52
C PRO A 204 -18.37 -69.23 9.11
N ALA A 205 -17.13 -69.69 8.96
CA ALA A 205 -16.80 -71.10 8.81
C ALA A 205 -16.94 -71.79 10.18
N GLU A 206 -17.83 -72.77 10.26
CA GLU A 206 -17.92 -73.69 11.39
C GLU A 206 -16.66 -74.56 11.44
N GLY A 207 -15.96 -74.48 12.58
CA GLY A 207 -14.83 -75.34 12.89
C GLY A 207 -15.29 -76.76 13.21
N GLY A 208 -14.71 -77.74 12.51
CA GLY A 208 -14.73 -79.14 12.91
C GLY A 208 -13.42 -79.51 13.62
N ALA A 209 -13.51 -79.83 14.91
CA ALA A 209 -12.57 -80.70 15.63
C ALA A 209 -12.74 -82.13 15.07
N THR A 210 -11.76 -83.03 14.96
CA THR A 210 -10.78 -83.57 15.93
C THR A 210 -10.00 -84.70 15.19
N PRO A 211 -9.18 -85.51 15.89
CA PRO A 211 -7.73 -85.43 16.05
C PRO A 211 -6.90 -85.99 14.86
#